data_AF-A0A1G8I9N4-F1
#
_entry.id   AF-A0A1G8I9N4-F1
#
_cell.length_a   1.000
_cell.length_b   1.000
_cell.length_c   1.000
_cell.angle_alpha   90.00
_cell.angle_beta   90.00
_cell.angle_gamma   90.00
#
_symmetry.space_group_name_H-M   'P 1'
#
loop_
_entity.id
_entity.type
_entity.pdbx_description
1 polymer ?
#
loop_
_entity_poly.entity_id
_entity_poly.type
_entity_poly.pdbx_seq_one_letter_code
_entity_poly.pdbx_strand_id
1 'polypeptide(L)'
;MMKTIAAALATTVLVSGCMTLSGIYELSLQDKDGKPPGHNTRVVAQGSGIYSMRNAMCSAHPGATVIIKDAESDAELKSQSPYQC
;
A
#
# COMPACT_ATOMS: atom_id res chain seq x y z
N MET A 1 -0.84 49.05 38.09
CA MET A 1 0.51 48.71 37.57
C MET A 1 0.68 47.22 37.72
N MET A 2 1.16 46.38 36.80
CA MET A 2 1.57 46.45 35.41
C MET A 2 2.05 45.01 35.10
N LYS A 3 1.63 44.42 33.95
CA LYS A 3 2.29 43.30 33.21
C LYS A 3 2.23 41.91 33.87
N THR A 4 1.96 40.80 33.19
CA THR A 4 2.05 40.49 31.76
C THR A 4 1.25 39.22 31.52
N ILE A 5 0.33 39.25 30.55
CA ILE A 5 -0.33 38.07 30.00
C ILE A 5 0.72 37.37 29.13
N ALA A 6 1.34 36.32 29.63
CA ALA A 6 2.18 35.43 28.82
C ALA A 6 1.29 34.32 28.26
N ALA A 7 0.48 34.67 27.26
CA ALA A 7 -0.19 33.68 26.42
C ALA A 7 0.87 32.99 25.58
N ALA A 8 1.32 31.81 26.03
CA ALA A 8 2.20 30.94 25.26
C ALA A 8 1.42 30.43 24.04
N LEU A 9 1.59 31.06 22.88
CA LEU A 9 1.18 30.49 21.59
C LEU A 9 2.04 29.25 21.33
N ALA A 10 1.52 28.07 21.67
CA ALA A 10 2.05 26.81 21.21
C ALA A 10 1.73 26.65 19.72
N THR A 11 2.62 27.11 18.84
CA THR A 11 2.59 26.77 17.41
C THR A 11 3.00 25.32 17.25
N THR A 12 2.04 24.40 17.29
CA THR A 12 2.24 23.01 16.88
C THR A 12 2.38 22.95 15.36
N VAL A 13 3.62 22.97 14.89
CA VAL A 13 3.93 22.63 13.50
C VAL A 13 3.74 21.12 13.33
N LEU A 14 2.54 20.72 12.91
CA LEU A 14 2.26 19.35 12.48
C LEU A 14 2.98 19.13 11.15
N VAL A 15 4.20 18.62 11.18
CA VAL A 15 4.88 18.12 9.98
C VAL A 15 4.23 16.80 9.61
N SER A 16 3.13 16.85 8.85
CA SER A 16 2.59 15.68 8.17
C SER A 16 3.55 15.30 7.04
N GLY A 17 4.56 14.50 7.35
CA GLY A 17 5.43 13.93 6.32
C GLY A 17 4.60 13.11 5.34
N CYS A 18 4.74 13.35 4.04
CA CYS A 18 4.16 12.49 3.02
C CYS A 18 4.82 11.11 3.13
N MET A 19 4.10 10.13 3.68
CA MET A 19 4.56 8.74 3.70
C MET A 19 4.42 8.14 2.31
N THR A 20 5.53 8.06 1.58
CA THR A 20 5.60 7.29 0.33
C THR A 20 5.85 5.83 0.67
N LEU A 21 5.06 4.92 0.09
CA LEU A 21 5.27 3.48 0.25
C LEU A 21 6.66 3.10 -0.28
N SER A 22 7.44 2.37 0.52
CA SER A 22 8.81 1.93 0.20
C SER A 22 8.99 0.47 0.63
N GLY A 23 9.84 -0.28 -0.09
CA GLY A 23 10.01 -1.72 0.09
C GLY A 23 9.94 -2.47 -1.24
N ILE A 24 10.18 -3.78 -1.21
CA ILE A 24 10.02 -4.68 -2.36
C ILE A 24 8.82 -5.57 -2.07
N TYR A 25 7.87 -5.61 -3.00
CA TYR A 25 6.62 -6.31 -2.83
C TYR A 25 6.37 -7.30 -3.96
N GLU A 26 5.90 -8.48 -3.61
CA GLU A 26 5.38 -9.45 -4.55
C GLU A 26 3.88 -9.27 -4.68
N LEU A 27 3.38 -9.18 -5.92
CA LEU A 27 1.96 -9.18 -6.24
C LEU A 27 1.61 -10.49 -6.93
N SER A 28 0.48 -11.06 -6.55
CA SER A 28 -0.09 -12.24 -7.19
C SER A 28 -1.60 -12.09 -7.35
N LEU A 29 -2.19 -12.89 -8.23
CA LEU A 29 -3.63 -12.92 -8.44
C LEU A 29 -4.23 -14.15 -7.76
N GLN A 30 -5.47 -14.00 -7.30
CA GLN A 30 -6.37 -15.09 -6.97
C GLN A 30 -7.64 -14.92 -7.82
N ASP A 31 -8.16 -16.03 -8.34
CA ASP A 31 -9.47 -16.04 -8.99
C ASP A 31 -10.61 -15.88 -7.96
N LYS A 32 -11.85 -15.89 -8.46
CA LYS A 32 -13.07 -15.80 -7.65
C LYS A 32 -13.21 -16.88 -6.57
N ASP A 33 -12.49 -18.00 -6.69
CA ASP A 33 -12.52 -19.11 -5.75
C ASP A 33 -11.32 -19.03 -4.77
N GLY A 34 -10.52 -17.95 -4.81
CA GLY A 34 -9.33 -17.76 -4.00
C GLY A 34 -8.13 -18.57 -4.48
N LYS A 35 -8.20 -19.17 -5.68
CA LYS A 35 -7.13 -20.02 -6.22
C LYS A 35 -6.14 -19.15 -7.01
N PRO A 36 -4.82 -19.35 -6.87
CA PRO A 36 -3.88 -18.73 -7.79
C PRO A 36 -4.20 -19.16 -9.23
N PRO A 37 -4.06 -18.27 -10.23
CA PRO A 37 -4.25 -18.64 -11.63
C PRO A 37 -3.30 -19.79 -11.97
N GLY A 38 -3.71 -20.69 -12.87
CA GLY A 38 -2.96 -21.90 -13.22
C GLY A 38 -1.56 -21.67 -13.83
N HIS A 39 -1.16 -20.41 -13.99
CA HIS A 39 0.17 -19.98 -14.40
C HIS A 39 0.73 -19.02 -13.36
N ASN A 40 2.05 -19.05 -13.12
CA ASN A 40 2.69 -18.21 -12.11
C ASN A 40 2.59 -16.71 -12.49
N THR A 41 1.58 -16.00 -11.98
CA THR A 41 1.39 -14.55 -12.19
C THR A 41 1.98 -13.73 -11.04
N ARG A 42 3.14 -14.16 -10.50
CA ARG A 42 3.87 -13.37 -9.51
C ARG A 42 4.69 -12.30 -10.21
N VAL A 43 4.50 -11.05 -9.81
CA VAL A 43 5.32 -9.92 -10.26
C VAL A 43 5.88 -9.20 -9.05
N VAL A 44 7.06 -8.61 -9.19
CA VAL A 44 7.70 -7.83 -8.13
C VAL A 44 7.65 -6.36 -8.48
N ALA A 45 7.31 -5.52 -7.50
CA ALA A 45 7.32 -4.07 -7.63
C ALA A 45 7.97 -3.42 -6.41
N GLN A 46 8.62 -2.28 -6.64
CA GLN A 46 9.23 -1.48 -5.57
C GLN A 46 8.32 -0.33 -5.18
N GLY A 47 8.13 -0.14 -3.87
CA GLY A 47 7.42 1.00 -3.29
C GLY A 47 6.05 1.25 -3.92
N SER A 48 5.77 2.49 -4.33
CA SER A 48 4.52 2.86 -5.00
C SER A 48 4.29 2.21 -6.37
N GLY A 49 5.29 1.54 -6.95
CA GLY A 49 5.13 0.77 -8.19
C GLY A 49 4.09 -0.35 -8.10
N ILE A 50 3.73 -0.78 -6.88
CA ILE A 50 2.63 -1.73 -6.66
C ILE A 50 1.30 -1.24 -7.25
N TYR A 51 1.07 0.07 -7.32
CA TYR A 51 -0.20 0.63 -7.78
C TYR A 51 -0.35 0.45 -9.29
N SER A 52 0.72 0.67 -10.05
CA SER A 52 0.74 0.44 -11.49
C SER A 52 0.55 -1.05 -11.81
N MET A 53 1.24 -1.94 -11.08
CA MET A 53 1.12 -3.38 -11.30
C MET A 53 -0.26 -3.91 -10.93
N ARG A 54 -0.81 -3.49 -9.79
CA ARG A 54 -2.18 -3.81 -9.39
C ARG A 54 -3.19 -3.37 -10.44
N ASN A 55 -3.08 -2.14 -10.95
CA ASN A 55 -4.01 -1.63 -11.97
C ASN A 55 -3.89 -2.42 -13.28
N ALA A 56 -2.67 -2.77 -13.70
CA ALA A 56 -2.46 -3.61 -14.88
C ALA A 56 -3.07 -5.01 -14.71
N MET A 57 -2.84 -5.64 -13.54
CA MET A 57 -3.44 -6.93 -13.19
C MET A 57 -4.97 -6.88 -13.21
N CYS A 58 -5.58 -5.85 -12.62
CA CYS A 58 -7.03 -5.71 -12.62
C CYS A 58 -7.62 -5.42 -14.01
N SER A 59 -6.90 -4.67 -14.84
CA SER A 59 -7.32 -4.46 -16.23
C SER A 59 -7.27 -5.75 -17.05
N ALA A 60 -6.32 -6.64 -16.78
CA ALA A 60 -6.18 -7.91 -17.47
C ALA A 60 -7.11 -9.00 -16.93
N HIS A 61 -7.45 -8.95 -15.64
CA HIS A 61 -8.27 -9.93 -14.94
C HIS A 61 -9.36 -9.26 -14.09
N PRO A 62 -10.44 -8.73 -14.72
CA PRO A 62 -11.56 -8.16 -13.98
C PRO A 62 -12.20 -9.17 -13.03
N GLY A 63 -12.51 -8.77 -11.80
CA GLY A 63 -13.11 -9.64 -10.77
C GLY A 63 -12.15 -10.56 -10.02
N ALA A 64 -10.85 -10.51 -10.33
CA ALA A 64 -9.83 -11.21 -9.55
C ALA A 64 -9.46 -10.44 -8.27
N THR A 65 -8.72 -11.10 -7.37
CA THR A 65 -8.17 -10.48 -6.16
C THR A 65 -6.66 -10.40 -6.27
N VAL A 66 -6.09 -9.21 -6.11
CA VAL A 66 -4.64 -9.01 -6.03
C VAL A 66 -4.20 -9.14 -4.57
N ILE A 67 -3.23 -10.02 -4.32
CA ILE A 67 -2.56 -10.17 -3.04
C ILE A 67 -1.18 -9.53 -3.13
N ILE A 68 -0.83 -8.70 -2.15
CA ILE A 68 0.44 -8.00 -2.09
C ILE A 68 1.16 -8.37 -0.80
N LYS A 69 2.34 -8.96 -0.93
CA LYS A 69 3.19 -9.35 0.19
C LYS A 69 4.52 -8.61 0.16
N ASP A 70 5.04 -8.31 1.33
CA ASP A 70 6.42 -7.89 1.49
C ASP A 70 7.36 -9.06 1.09
N ALA A 71 8.30 -8.79 0.19
CA ALA A 71 9.13 -9.83 -0.40
C ALA A 71 10.18 -10.40 0.57
N GLU A 72 10.53 -9.66 1.63
CA GLU A 72 11.51 -10.12 2.62
C GLU A 72 10.85 -10.96 3.72
N SER A 73 9.70 -10.52 4.22
CA SER A 73 9.01 -11.15 5.34
C SER A 73 7.90 -12.13 4.95
N ASP A 74 7.52 -12.18 3.67
CA ASP A 74 6.33 -12.86 3.14
C ASP A 74 5.00 -12.40 3.81
N ALA A 75 5.04 -11.31 4.58
CA ALA A 75 3.90 -10.76 5.28
C ALA A 75 3.00 -9.99 4.31
N GLU A 76 1.69 -10.20 4.42
CA GLU A 76 0.73 -9.46 3.61
C GLU A 76 0.72 -7.97 3.97
N LEU A 77 0.79 -7.11 2.95
CA LEU A 77 0.74 -5.67 3.10
C LEU A 77 -0.70 -5.22 3.38
N LYS A 78 -1.12 -5.30 4.64
CA LYS A 78 -2.51 -5.05 5.10
C LYS A 78 -3.11 -3.71 4.66
N SER A 79 -2.28 -2.71 4.38
CA SER A 79 -2.74 -1.39 3.92
C SER A 79 -3.16 -1.40 2.44
N GLN A 80 -2.81 -2.43 1.68
CA GLN A 80 -2.99 -2.50 0.22
C GLN A 80 -3.49 -3.86 -0.28
N SER A 81 -3.59 -4.86 0.60
CA SER A 81 -3.97 -6.25 0.30
C SER A 81 -4.93 -6.78 1.38
N PRO A 82 -5.91 -7.62 1.00
CA PRO A 82 -6.24 -8.01 -0.38
C PRO A 82 -6.90 -6.84 -1.12
N TYR A 83 -6.74 -6.80 -2.45
CA TYR A 83 -7.40 -5.81 -3.30
C TYR A 83 -8.28 -6.49 -4.34
N GLN A 84 -9.58 -6.22 -4.26
CA GLN A 84 -10.55 -6.70 -5.24
C GLN A 84 -10.48 -5.83 -6.50
N CYS A 85 -10.13 -6.46 -7.62
CA CYS A 85 -10.44 -5.95 -8.95
C CYS A 85 -11.95 -6.11 -9.21
#